data_AF-A0A7Y3U9L7-F1
#
_entry.id   AF-A0A7Y3U9L7-F1
#
_cell.length_a   1.000
_cell.length_b   1.000
_cell.length_c   1.000
_cell.angle_alpha   90.00
_cell.angle_beta   90.00
_cell.angle_gamma   90.00
#
_symmetry.space_group_name_H-M   'P 1'
#
loop_
_entity.id
_entity.type
_entity.pdbx_description
1 polymer ?
#
loop_
_entity_poly.entity_id
_entity_poly.type
_entity_poly.pdbx_seq_one_letter_code
_entity_poly.pdbx_strand_id
1 'polypeptide(L)'
;MSRFKTHSLLTACMAAVACAALIVPVSPMTAHTAMAQEQDGQTRKAHDEIILKDGRRFVGDIVEETDESIKVSLEISGIKTTQIWSKQDIERISYDIIPIDKKEGGKTDKVETDSSKRKTAEELNASLKRGQAMVVIPFKGVVGYDAYKDFVQDLWDDAIEEGARTVVFEFECQSMLSGEVEQYRDFFKELKQEAKDNEIEVVVWLKEALGMSIAYALMFETIYCHPDGLMGGGWVVDEQLKQSWSDKDVQAKMIAAWVGICRGMAENGGYNAYLCEAMIRPELVLSFEYDGETPIFYRDTEHNVIDDNPTLALELNADDAERWGISRGTCRSMRELAKELNHREYYEVDFDARNMVELWIDGWRRALQREVPRIFQEMAMVDGYNEPADKKLGMKLNLLRELRKLVIKWPPLQKVSMDLTLEYIDLQIEAIKKQLRDLRNPDRGGGGGGGGGGSGRGKGGGGG
;
A
#
# COMPACT_ATOMS: atom_id res chain seq x y z
N MET A 1 24.05 15.34 -30.64
CA MET A 1 24.87 16.04 -29.63
C MET A 1 23.98 16.50 -28.48
N SER A 2 24.16 15.88 -27.30
CA SER A 2 23.92 16.43 -25.96
C SER A 2 22.49 16.89 -25.60
N ARG A 3 21.71 16.01 -24.96
CA ARG A 3 21.20 16.14 -23.56
C ARG A 3 20.15 15.06 -23.27
N PHE A 4 20.58 13.93 -22.72
CA PHE A 4 19.72 13.11 -21.86
C PHE A 4 20.34 13.20 -20.46
N LYS A 5 19.61 13.84 -19.54
CA LYS A 5 19.95 13.88 -18.13
C LYS A 5 19.66 12.50 -17.56
N THR A 6 20.69 11.88 -17.01
CA THR A 6 20.61 10.64 -16.25
C THR A 6 19.73 10.84 -15.01
N HIS A 7 18.67 10.02 -14.89
CA HIS A 7 17.85 9.91 -13.70
C HIS A 7 18.63 9.19 -12.58
N SER A 8 19.31 9.98 -11.76
CA SER A 8 19.91 9.58 -10.48
C SER A 8 18.87 9.61 -9.36
N LEU A 9 17.86 8.73 -9.42
CA LEU A 9 16.88 8.54 -8.34
C LEU A 9 16.82 7.09 -7.82
N LEU A 10 17.46 6.14 -8.50
CA LEU A 10 17.38 4.71 -8.18
C LEU A 10 18.16 4.29 -6.91
N THR A 11 19.03 5.13 -6.35
CA THR A 11 19.90 4.76 -5.21
C THR A 11 19.48 5.40 -3.87
N ALA A 12 18.55 6.35 -3.87
CA ALA A 12 18.23 7.12 -2.66
C ALA A 12 17.28 6.40 -1.69
N CYS A 13 16.45 5.46 -2.15
CA CYS A 13 15.45 4.82 -1.28
C CYS A 13 15.96 3.60 -0.49
N MET A 14 17.14 3.02 -0.81
CA MET A 14 17.69 1.86 -0.09
C MET A 14 18.96 2.15 0.74
N ALA A 15 19.51 3.36 0.70
CA ALA A 15 20.76 3.70 1.41
C ALA A 15 20.59 4.37 2.80
N ALA A 16 19.35 4.59 3.26
CA ALA A 16 19.09 5.43 4.45
C ALA A 16 18.89 4.67 5.78
N VAL A 17 19.46 3.47 5.94
CA VAL A 17 19.58 2.79 7.27
C VAL A 17 21.02 2.33 7.51
N ALA A 18 22.00 3.13 7.11
CA ALA A 18 23.34 3.08 7.68
C ALA A 18 23.47 4.24 8.68
N CYS A 19 23.12 3.97 9.95
CA CYS A 19 23.38 4.88 11.07
C CYS A 19 24.88 5.14 11.20
N ALA A 20 25.36 6.24 10.62
CA ALA A 20 26.62 6.87 10.98
C ALA A 20 26.35 8.33 11.33
N ALA A 21 26.57 8.67 12.60
CA ALA A 21 26.42 10.00 13.15
C ALA A 21 27.29 11.02 12.42
N LEU A 22 26.66 12.02 11.78
CA LEU A 22 27.30 13.26 11.43
C LEU A 22 26.40 14.43 11.86
N ILE A 23 26.89 15.13 12.86
CA ILE A 23 26.36 16.38 13.39
C ILE A 23 26.56 17.46 12.32
N VAL A 24 25.47 18.11 11.88
CA VAL A 24 25.53 19.34 11.08
C VAL A 24 24.89 20.48 11.88
N PRO A 25 25.53 21.65 12.02
CA PRO A 25 24.99 22.76 12.80
C PRO A 25 23.87 23.48 12.04
N VAL A 26 22.72 23.64 12.70
CA VAL A 26 21.58 24.45 12.23
C VAL A 26 21.84 25.92 12.54
N SER A 27 21.72 26.79 11.54
CA SER A 27 21.62 28.24 11.74
C SER A 27 20.14 28.67 11.74
N PRO A 28 19.76 29.70 12.52
CA PRO A 28 18.36 30.04 12.76
C PRO A 28 17.76 30.85 11.60
N MET A 29 16.58 30.44 11.12
CA MET A 29 15.73 31.31 10.28
C MET A 29 14.77 32.09 11.17
N THR A 30 14.73 33.39 10.90
CA THR A 30 13.87 34.41 11.49
C THR A 30 12.39 34.22 11.15
N ALA A 31 11.53 34.44 12.14
CA ALA A 31 10.08 34.38 12.05
C ALA A 31 9.49 35.53 11.20
N HIS A 32 8.54 35.21 10.33
CA HIS A 32 7.57 36.17 9.80
C HIS A 32 6.17 35.85 10.34
N THR A 33 5.58 36.87 10.96
CA THR A 33 4.19 36.92 11.41
C THR A 33 3.27 37.11 10.21
N ALA A 34 2.25 36.26 10.06
CA ALA A 34 1.14 36.51 9.16
C ALA A 34 -0.20 36.05 9.74
N MET A 35 -1.21 36.82 9.38
CA MET A 35 -2.54 37.06 9.93
C MET A 35 -3.50 35.87 10.10
N ALA A 36 -4.44 36.06 11.04
CA ALA A 36 -5.58 35.20 11.34
C ALA A 36 -6.67 35.25 10.26
N GLN A 37 -7.28 34.10 9.97
CA GLN A 37 -8.53 33.95 9.22
C GLN A 37 -9.53 33.12 10.04
N GLU A 38 -10.81 33.50 9.91
CA GLU A 38 -12.00 32.93 10.57
C GLU A 38 -12.11 31.41 10.44
N GLN A 39 -12.42 30.73 11.56
CA GLN A 39 -12.72 29.30 11.60
C GLN A 39 -14.24 29.09 11.76
N ASP A 40 -14.79 28.40 10.77
CA ASP A 40 -16.18 27.98 10.66
C ASP A 40 -16.48 26.81 11.63
N GLY A 41 -17.67 26.81 12.22
CA GLY A 41 -18.02 25.99 13.38
C GLY A 41 -18.40 24.54 13.05
N GLN A 42 -17.56 23.58 13.43
CA GLN A 42 -17.90 22.14 13.38
C GLN A 42 -18.79 21.73 14.56
N THR A 43 -20.01 21.29 14.28
CA THR A 43 -20.83 20.50 15.23
C THR A 43 -20.21 19.12 15.43
N ARG A 44 -19.99 18.75 16.69
CA ARG A 44 -19.55 17.40 17.07
C ARG A 44 -20.69 16.42 16.88
N LYS A 45 -20.46 15.40 16.06
CA LYS A 45 -21.38 14.28 15.89
C LYS A 45 -21.43 13.47 17.20
N ALA A 46 -22.63 13.09 17.64
CA ALA A 46 -22.77 12.08 18.69
C ALA A 46 -22.34 10.74 18.10
N HIS A 47 -21.60 9.95 18.87
CA HIS A 47 -21.15 8.62 18.47
C HIS A 47 -21.61 7.60 19.52
N ASP A 48 -21.70 6.35 19.14
CA ASP A 48 -21.91 5.26 20.08
C ASP A 48 -20.57 4.79 20.65
N GLU A 49 -20.57 4.35 21.90
CA GLU A 49 -19.43 3.71 22.54
C GLU A 49 -19.69 2.24 22.78
N ILE A 50 -18.73 1.42 22.37
CA ILE A 50 -18.68 -0.01 22.70
C ILE A 50 -17.48 -0.28 23.59
N ILE A 51 -17.74 -0.90 24.74
CA ILE A 51 -16.73 -1.45 25.63
C ILE A 51 -16.82 -2.98 25.56
N LEU A 52 -15.75 -3.63 25.12
CA LEU A 52 -15.63 -5.09 25.09
C LEU A 52 -15.25 -5.63 26.48
N LYS A 53 -15.56 -6.90 26.76
CA LYS A 53 -15.21 -7.59 28.03
C LYS A 53 -13.71 -7.66 28.32
N ASP A 54 -12.87 -7.45 27.32
CA ASP A 54 -11.41 -7.35 27.47
C ASP A 54 -10.93 -5.94 27.83
N GLY A 55 -11.86 -4.99 28.00
CA GLY A 55 -11.60 -3.59 28.37
C GLY A 55 -11.28 -2.67 27.20
N ARG A 56 -11.28 -3.15 25.95
CA ARG A 56 -11.10 -2.28 24.77
C ARG A 56 -12.36 -1.42 24.55
N ARG A 57 -12.13 -0.15 24.20
CA ARG A 57 -13.16 0.86 23.98
C ARG A 57 -13.11 1.34 22.53
N PHE A 58 -14.27 1.37 21.88
CA PHE A 58 -14.47 1.83 20.52
C PHE A 58 -15.53 2.92 20.51
N VAL A 59 -15.32 3.96 19.71
CA VAL A 59 -16.27 5.05 19.51
C VAL A 59 -16.52 5.14 18.01
N GLY A 60 -17.78 5.03 17.60
CA GLY A 60 -18.21 5.02 16.21
C GLY A 60 -19.72 4.94 16.11
N ASP A 61 -20.25 4.86 14.90
CA ASP A 61 -21.70 4.84 14.68
C ASP A 61 -22.15 3.38 14.52
N ILE A 62 -23.09 2.89 15.34
CA ILE A 62 -23.68 1.57 15.15
C ILE A 62 -24.55 1.61 13.88
N VAL A 63 -24.13 0.85 12.86
CA VAL A 63 -24.80 0.83 11.55
C VAL A 63 -25.80 -0.31 11.43
N GLU A 64 -25.62 -1.39 12.19
CA GLU A 64 -26.52 -2.54 12.21
C GLU A 64 -26.43 -3.26 13.57
N GLU A 65 -27.57 -3.60 14.15
CA GLU A 65 -27.65 -4.34 15.41
C GLU A 65 -28.66 -5.49 15.26
N THR A 66 -28.20 -6.72 15.51
CA THR A 66 -29.01 -7.94 15.51
C THR A 66 -29.09 -8.52 16.93
N ASP A 67 -29.80 -9.63 17.11
CA ASP A 67 -29.86 -10.33 18.40
C ASP A 67 -28.50 -10.89 18.85
N GLU A 68 -27.60 -11.20 17.90
CA GLU A 68 -26.32 -11.86 18.18
C GLU A 68 -25.10 -10.96 17.99
N SER A 69 -25.21 -9.88 17.20
CA SER A 69 -24.06 -9.07 16.80
C SER A 69 -24.38 -7.58 16.64
N ILE A 70 -23.31 -6.77 16.65
CA ILE A 70 -23.35 -5.33 16.37
C ILE A 70 -22.26 -5.01 15.34
N LYS A 71 -22.66 -4.30 14.28
CA LYS A 71 -21.78 -3.75 13.24
C LYS A 71 -21.63 -2.25 13.48
N VAL A 72 -20.40 -1.77 13.61
CA VAL A 72 -20.09 -0.37 13.90
C VAL A 72 -19.15 0.19 12.86
N SER A 73 -19.48 1.37 12.35
CA SER A 73 -18.60 2.19 11.53
C SER A 73 -17.70 3.02 12.45
N LEU A 74 -16.41 2.73 12.43
CA LEU A 74 -15.39 3.45 13.17
C LEU A 74 -14.68 4.42 12.23
N GLU A 75 -14.48 5.65 12.67
CA GLU A 75 -13.61 6.59 11.98
C GLU A 75 -12.24 6.62 12.68
N ILE A 76 -11.23 6.05 12.05
CA ILE A 76 -9.88 6.00 12.59
C ILE A 76 -8.97 6.81 11.68
N SER A 77 -8.58 8.01 12.13
CA SER A 77 -7.74 8.93 11.35
C SER A 77 -8.36 9.35 10.01
N GLY A 78 -9.67 9.58 9.97
CA GLY A 78 -10.40 10.01 8.75
C GLY A 78 -10.76 8.88 7.79
N ILE A 79 -10.34 7.64 8.06
CA ILE A 79 -10.74 6.46 7.30
C ILE A 79 -11.89 5.79 8.04
N LYS A 80 -13.00 5.56 7.33
CA LYS A 80 -14.14 4.81 7.84
C LYS A 80 -13.88 3.32 7.65
N THR A 81 -13.90 2.56 8.73
CA THR A 81 -13.82 1.09 8.69
C THR A 81 -15.00 0.50 9.43
N THR A 82 -15.42 -0.71 9.09
CA THR A 82 -16.55 -1.35 9.76
C THR A 82 -16.10 -2.59 10.51
N GLN A 83 -16.49 -2.72 11.78
CA GLN A 83 -16.23 -3.91 12.58
C GLN A 83 -17.52 -4.54 13.09
N ILE A 84 -17.55 -5.88 13.13
CA ILE A 84 -18.67 -6.66 13.66
C ILE A 84 -18.19 -7.37 14.93
N TRP A 85 -18.93 -7.21 16.02
CA TRP A 85 -18.70 -7.91 17.27
C TRP A 85 -19.91 -8.74 17.68
N SER A 86 -19.66 -9.88 18.30
CA SER A 86 -20.70 -10.65 18.99
C SER A 86 -21.13 -9.89 20.25
N LYS A 87 -22.44 -9.81 20.51
CA LYS A 87 -22.97 -9.25 21.76
C LYS A 87 -22.46 -9.98 23.00
N GLN A 88 -22.03 -11.24 22.86
CA GLN A 88 -21.42 -12.00 23.95
C GLN A 88 -20.05 -11.47 24.36
N ASP A 89 -19.34 -10.76 23.47
CA ASP A 89 -18.02 -10.18 23.73
C ASP A 89 -18.09 -8.73 24.21
N ILE A 90 -19.28 -8.12 24.14
CA ILE A 90 -19.54 -6.74 24.55
C ILE A 90 -19.89 -6.71 26.03
N GLU A 91 -19.21 -5.84 26.79
CA GLU A 91 -19.52 -5.59 28.20
C GLU A 91 -20.58 -4.50 28.33
N ARG A 92 -20.45 -3.41 27.57
CA ARG A 92 -21.38 -2.28 27.62
C ARG A 92 -21.45 -1.55 26.28
N ILE A 93 -22.65 -1.12 25.93
CA ILE A 93 -22.91 -0.20 24.82
C ILE A 93 -23.49 1.08 25.42
N SER A 94 -23.04 2.23 24.93
CA SER A 94 -23.56 3.54 25.33
C SER A 94 -23.88 4.32 24.07
N TYR A 95 -25.18 4.52 23.83
CA TYR A 95 -25.68 5.17 22.64
C TYR A 95 -25.62 6.69 22.75
N ASP A 96 -25.46 7.37 21.61
CA ASP A 96 -25.51 8.83 21.47
C ASP A 96 -24.60 9.56 22.48
N ILE A 97 -23.42 9.01 22.75
CA ILE A 97 -22.47 9.70 23.62
C ILE A 97 -21.90 10.91 22.87
N ILE A 98 -22.23 12.08 23.38
CA ILE A 98 -21.54 13.31 22.98
C ILE A 98 -20.19 13.27 23.71
N PRO A 99 -19.04 13.21 23.01
CA PRO A 99 -17.75 13.25 23.68
C PRO A 99 -17.66 14.56 24.47
N ILE A 100 -17.68 14.46 25.80
CA ILE A 100 -17.49 15.62 26.68
C ILE A 100 -16.03 16.02 26.55
N ASP A 101 -15.72 16.98 25.69
CA ASP A 101 -14.60 17.86 26.01
C ASP A 101 -15.07 18.87 27.05
N LYS A 102 -14.21 19.14 28.03
CA LYS A 102 -14.39 20.22 28.99
C LYS A 102 -14.68 21.54 28.26
N LYS A 103 -15.86 22.11 28.52
CA LYS A 103 -16.35 23.40 27.99
C LYS A 103 -15.58 24.61 28.55
N GLU A 104 -15.47 25.64 27.72
CA GLU A 104 -16.20 26.93 27.84
C GLU A 104 -16.63 27.32 26.41
N GLY A 105 -17.80 27.82 26.02
CA GLY A 105 -19.04 28.25 26.66
C GLY A 105 -19.72 29.21 25.66
N GLY A 106 -20.92 28.90 25.14
CA GLY A 106 -21.66 29.82 24.26
C GLY A 106 -22.84 29.17 23.54
N LYS A 107 -24.04 29.76 23.69
CA LYS A 107 -25.34 29.30 23.16
C LYS A 107 -25.48 29.46 21.64
N THR A 108 -26.26 28.58 21.02
CA THR A 108 -26.78 28.76 19.65
C THR A 108 -28.26 28.38 19.57
N ASP A 109 -29.00 29.20 18.82
CA ASP A 109 -30.31 28.90 18.25
C ASP A 109 -30.17 27.93 17.06
N LYS A 110 -31.24 27.15 16.84
CA LYS A 110 -31.38 26.05 15.88
C LYS A 110 -31.29 26.49 14.41
N VAL A 111 -30.54 25.74 13.60
CA VAL A 111 -30.87 25.45 12.18
C VAL A 111 -30.46 24.00 11.87
N GLU A 112 -31.40 23.23 11.32
CA GLU A 112 -31.24 21.86 10.79
C GLU A 112 -30.49 21.85 9.47
N THR A 113 -29.59 20.88 9.25
CA THR A 113 -29.44 20.26 7.92
C THR A 113 -28.93 18.82 8.01
N ASP A 114 -29.46 18.04 7.07
CA ASP A 114 -29.60 16.60 6.87
C ASP A 114 -28.29 15.91 6.43
N SER A 115 -28.06 14.65 6.86
CA SER A 115 -26.90 13.85 6.45
C SER A 115 -27.31 12.50 5.87
N SER A 116 -26.87 12.26 4.63
CA SER A 116 -26.46 10.98 4.02
C SER A 116 -27.44 9.80 4.14
N LYS A 117 -28.45 9.78 3.25
CA LYS A 117 -29.17 8.57 2.88
C LYS A 117 -28.35 7.76 1.87
N ARG A 118 -28.28 6.44 2.10
CA ARG A 118 -27.91 5.45 1.07
C ARG A 118 -28.77 5.72 -0.17
N LYS A 119 -28.13 5.91 -1.32
CA LYS A 119 -28.83 6.22 -2.57
C LYS A 119 -29.82 5.09 -2.84
N THR A 120 -31.10 5.44 -2.92
CA THR A 120 -32.17 4.51 -3.26
C THR A 120 -31.95 3.99 -4.69
N ALA A 121 -32.56 2.85 -5.04
CA ALA A 121 -32.54 2.34 -6.42
C ALA A 121 -33.04 3.39 -7.45
N GLU A 122 -33.84 4.35 -7.01
CA GLU A 122 -34.33 5.48 -7.80
C GLU A 122 -33.25 6.55 -8.04
N GLU A 123 -32.37 6.82 -7.07
CA GLU A 123 -31.22 7.72 -7.20
C GLU A 123 -30.09 7.08 -8.03
N LEU A 124 -29.90 5.76 -7.91
CA LEU A 124 -29.03 4.99 -8.79
C LEU A 124 -29.55 4.98 -10.24
N ASN A 125 -30.87 4.82 -10.42
CA ASN A 125 -31.50 4.95 -11.73
C ASN A 125 -31.48 6.39 -12.28
N ALA A 126 -31.46 7.41 -11.41
CA ALA A 126 -31.26 8.79 -11.81
C ALA A 126 -29.79 9.11 -12.13
N SER A 127 -28.83 8.40 -11.56
CA SER A 127 -27.42 8.49 -11.93
C SER A 127 -27.13 7.79 -13.26
N LEU A 128 -27.81 6.66 -13.53
CA LEU A 128 -27.85 6.01 -14.84
C LEU A 128 -28.41 6.91 -15.96
N LYS A 129 -29.24 7.92 -15.61
CA LYS A 129 -29.72 8.95 -16.55
C LYS A 129 -28.74 10.11 -16.76
N ARG A 130 -27.66 10.22 -15.99
CA ARG A 130 -26.69 11.34 -15.99
C ARG A 130 -25.42 11.06 -16.81
N GLY A 131 -25.31 9.91 -17.46
CA GLY A 131 -24.13 9.50 -18.22
C GLY A 131 -23.37 8.34 -17.57
N GLN A 132 -22.21 8.00 -18.11
CA GLN A 132 -21.37 6.91 -17.61
C GLN A 132 -20.74 7.29 -16.27
N ALA A 133 -20.94 6.46 -15.25
CA ALA A 133 -20.28 6.60 -13.95
C ALA A 133 -18.81 6.15 -14.08
N MET A 134 -17.88 7.10 -14.01
CA MET A 134 -16.45 6.82 -14.14
C MET A 134 -15.72 7.04 -12.81
N VAL A 135 -14.83 6.13 -12.47
CA VAL A 135 -13.88 6.28 -11.36
C VAL A 135 -12.47 6.17 -11.90
N VAL A 136 -11.56 7.04 -11.42
CA VAL A 136 -10.14 6.93 -11.73
C VAL A 136 -9.40 6.45 -10.49
N ILE A 137 -8.76 5.28 -10.58
CA ILE A 137 -7.92 4.73 -9.51
C ILE A 137 -6.46 4.89 -9.91
N PRO A 138 -5.68 5.78 -9.27
CA PRO A 138 -4.26 5.88 -9.58
C PRO A 138 -3.50 4.65 -9.11
N PHE A 139 -2.77 4.04 -10.04
CA PHE A 139 -1.83 2.97 -9.77
C PHE A 139 -0.41 3.51 -9.99
N LYS A 140 0.13 4.18 -8.96
CA LYS A 140 1.33 4.99 -9.08
C LYS A 140 2.44 4.69 -8.08
N GLY A 141 3.68 5.01 -8.46
CA GLY A 141 4.88 4.83 -7.63
C GLY A 141 5.48 3.43 -7.75
N VAL A 142 6.12 2.95 -6.68
CA VAL A 142 6.75 1.61 -6.67
C VAL A 142 5.70 0.55 -6.31
N VAL A 143 5.49 -0.42 -7.20
CA VAL A 143 4.59 -1.56 -6.96
C VAL A 143 5.03 -2.34 -5.72
N GLY A 144 4.08 -2.69 -4.86
CA GLY A 144 4.36 -3.33 -3.57
C GLY A 144 4.55 -2.35 -2.41
N TYR A 145 4.75 -1.06 -2.69
CA TYR A 145 4.91 -0.02 -1.66
C TYR A 145 3.86 1.08 -1.82
N ASP A 146 4.00 1.90 -2.86
CA ASP A 146 3.09 3.01 -3.16
C ASP A 146 1.79 2.47 -3.76
N ALA A 147 1.91 1.68 -4.81
CA ALA A 147 0.82 0.91 -5.41
C ALA A 147 0.71 -0.44 -4.68
N TYR A 148 0.03 -0.42 -3.52
CA TYR A 148 -0.15 -1.59 -2.65
C TYR A 148 -1.48 -2.28 -2.93
N LYS A 149 -1.44 -3.56 -3.33
CA LYS A 149 -2.61 -4.30 -3.84
C LYS A 149 -3.83 -4.24 -2.92
N ASP A 150 -3.69 -4.43 -1.60
CA ASP A 150 -4.87 -4.49 -0.72
C ASP A 150 -5.54 -3.11 -0.62
N PHE A 151 -4.73 -2.03 -0.65
CA PHE A 151 -5.27 -0.67 -0.69
C PHE A 151 -5.94 -0.36 -2.04
N VAL A 152 -5.40 -0.88 -3.14
CA VAL A 152 -6.04 -0.77 -4.46
C VAL A 152 -7.33 -1.59 -4.52
N GLN A 153 -7.39 -2.74 -3.85
CA GLN A 153 -8.63 -3.51 -3.68
C GLN A 153 -9.68 -2.71 -2.92
N ASP A 154 -9.32 -2.06 -1.80
CA ASP A 154 -10.24 -1.21 -1.06
C ASP A 154 -10.84 -0.10 -1.96
N LEU A 155 -9.99 0.55 -2.79
CA LEU A 155 -10.46 1.57 -3.74
C LEU A 155 -11.35 1.01 -4.85
N TRP A 156 -11.09 -0.23 -5.27
CA TRP A 156 -11.90 -0.93 -6.26
C TRP A 156 -13.27 -1.29 -5.68
N ASP A 157 -13.31 -1.83 -4.48
CA ASP A 157 -14.55 -2.17 -3.76
C ASP A 157 -15.40 -0.90 -3.58
N ASP A 158 -14.80 0.21 -3.13
CA ASP A 158 -15.47 1.52 -3.00
C ASP A 158 -16.02 2.01 -4.36
N ALA A 159 -15.28 1.82 -5.45
CA ALA A 159 -15.74 2.18 -6.80
C ALA A 159 -16.97 1.38 -7.22
N ILE A 160 -17.00 0.08 -6.92
CA ILE A 160 -18.17 -0.79 -7.18
C ILE A 160 -19.36 -0.34 -6.32
N GLU A 161 -19.15 -0.09 -5.02
CA GLU A 161 -20.21 0.33 -4.10
C GLU A 161 -20.87 1.65 -4.51
N GLU A 162 -20.10 2.59 -5.05
CA GLU A 162 -20.62 3.85 -5.58
C GLU A 162 -21.23 3.74 -7.00
N GLY A 163 -21.23 2.54 -7.58
CA GLY A 163 -21.88 2.24 -8.85
C GLY A 163 -21.07 2.63 -10.08
N ALA A 164 -19.74 2.58 -10.00
CA ALA A 164 -18.88 2.77 -11.17
C ALA A 164 -19.25 1.77 -12.27
N ARG A 165 -19.26 2.26 -13.51
CA ARG A 165 -19.46 1.44 -14.72
C ARG A 165 -18.23 1.42 -15.61
N THR A 166 -17.35 2.39 -15.44
CA THR A 166 -16.01 2.38 -16.02
C THR A 166 -15.00 2.71 -14.93
N VAL A 167 -14.01 1.84 -14.74
CA VAL A 167 -12.88 2.09 -13.85
C VAL A 167 -11.65 2.32 -14.72
N VAL A 168 -11.05 3.49 -14.55
CA VAL A 168 -9.80 3.87 -15.22
C VAL A 168 -8.65 3.71 -14.24
N PHE A 169 -7.78 2.74 -14.48
CA PHE A 169 -6.50 2.68 -13.79
C PHE A 169 -5.53 3.66 -14.44
N GLU A 170 -5.17 4.72 -13.74
CA GLU A 170 -4.16 5.67 -14.18
C GLU A 170 -2.78 5.12 -13.79
N PHE A 171 -2.08 4.53 -14.75
CA PHE A 171 -0.79 3.86 -14.55
C PHE A 171 0.36 4.86 -14.62
N GLU A 172 1.06 5.04 -13.50
CA GLU A 172 2.30 5.81 -13.38
C GLU A 172 3.23 5.12 -12.38
N CYS A 173 3.67 3.91 -12.73
CA CYS A 173 4.36 3.05 -11.78
C CYS A 173 5.57 2.32 -12.36
N GLN A 174 6.47 2.00 -11.45
CA GLN A 174 7.64 1.17 -11.70
C GLN A 174 7.60 -0.06 -10.80
N SER A 175 8.10 -1.17 -11.30
CA SER A 175 8.24 -2.40 -10.52
C SER A 175 9.59 -3.04 -10.80
N MET A 176 10.30 -3.40 -9.74
CA MET A 176 11.42 -4.32 -9.83
C MET A 176 10.90 -5.76 -9.84
N LEU A 177 11.80 -6.71 -10.08
CA LEU A 177 11.50 -8.11 -9.81
C LEU A 177 11.37 -8.32 -8.30
N SER A 178 10.24 -8.87 -7.87
CA SER A 178 9.99 -9.23 -6.49
C SER A 178 9.24 -10.55 -6.40
N GLY A 179 9.23 -11.17 -5.22
CA GLY A 179 8.39 -12.34 -4.95
C GLY A 179 6.88 -12.07 -5.01
N GLU A 180 6.47 -10.83 -5.31
CA GLU A 180 5.06 -10.41 -5.36
C GLU A 180 4.48 -10.36 -6.76
N VAL A 181 5.29 -10.56 -7.81
CA VAL A 181 4.82 -10.51 -9.20
C VAL A 181 3.62 -11.43 -9.42
N GLU A 182 3.68 -12.65 -8.89
CA GLU A 182 2.57 -13.59 -8.98
C GLU A 182 1.34 -13.14 -8.18
N GLN A 183 1.54 -12.45 -7.06
CA GLN A 183 0.43 -11.90 -6.27
C GLN A 183 -0.27 -10.77 -7.02
N TYR A 184 0.47 -9.89 -7.70
CA TYR A 184 -0.13 -8.83 -8.53
C TYR A 184 -0.78 -9.41 -9.80
N ARG A 185 -0.20 -10.45 -10.40
CA ARG A 185 -0.83 -11.22 -11.48
C ARG A 185 -2.21 -11.73 -11.04
N ASP A 186 -2.24 -12.43 -9.91
CA ASP A 186 -3.46 -13.08 -9.44
C ASP A 186 -4.49 -12.02 -9.01
N PHE A 187 -4.05 -10.95 -8.33
CA PHE A 187 -4.86 -9.78 -8.01
C PHE A 187 -5.53 -9.16 -9.25
N PHE A 188 -4.76 -8.82 -10.29
CA PHE A 188 -5.35 -8.22 -11.49
C PHE A 188 -6.24 -9.20 -12.27
N LYS A 189 -5.95 -10.50 -12.20
CA LYS A 189 -6.83 -11.52 -12.78
C LYS A 189 -8.17 -11.60 -12.05
N GLU A 190 -8.16 -11.52 -10.72
CA GLU A 190 -9.36 -11.46 -9.87
C GLU A 190 -10.17 -10.20 -10.16
N LEU A 191 -9.53 -9.02 -10.18
CA LEU A 191 -10.18 -7.76 -10.55
C LEU A 191 -10.82 -7.81 -11.94
N LYS A 192 -10.14 -8.39 -12.94
CA LYS A 192 -10.71 -8.57 -14.28
C LYS A 192 -11.94 -9.50 -14.27
N GLN A 193 -11.94 -10.53 -13.43
CA GLN A 193 -13.08 -11.43 -13.33
C GLN A 193 -14.26 -10.72 -12.65
N GLU A 194 -14.01 -10.01 -11.56
CA GLU A 194 -15.02 -9.22 -10.87
C GLU A 194 -15.59 -8.11 -11.74
N ALA A 195 -14.75 -7.45 -12.54
CA ALA A 195 -15.19 -6.46 -13.52
C ALA A 195 -16.19 -7.06 -14.51
N LYS A 196 -15.93 -8.28 -15.00
CA LYS A 196 -16.85 -8.99 -15.90
C LYS A 196 -18.16 -9.33 -15.19
N ASP A 197 -18.09 -9.82 -13.95
CA ASP A 197 -19.25 -10.22 -13.18
C ASP A 197 -20.17 -9.02 -12.83
N ASN A 198 -19.60 -7.82 -12.72
CA ASN A 198 -20.31 -6.57 -12.43
C ASN A 198 -20.57 -5.69 -13.67
N GLU A 199 -20.23 -6.15 -14.88
CA GLU A 199 -20.36 -5.39 -16.13
C GLU A 199 -19.64 -4.02 -16.08
N ILE A 200 -18.42 -4.01 -15.53
CA ILE A 200 -17.56 -2.84 -15.40
C ILE A 200 -16.53 -2.84 -16.53
N GLU A 201 -16.46 -1.74 -17.28
CA GLU A 201 -15.40 -1.50 -18.24
C GLU A 201 -14.11 -1.10 -17.52
N VAL A 202 -13.04 -1.86 -17.69
CA VAL A 202 -11.73 -1.54 -17.11
C VAL A 202 -10.80 -1.02 -18.19
N VAL A 203 -10.25 0.17 -17.95
CA VAL A 203 -9.38 0.88 -18.89
C VAL A 203 -8.08 1.23 -18.19
N VAL A 204 -6.96 0.98 -18.85
CA VAL A 204 -5.67 1.51 -18.41
C VAL A 204 -5.41 2.81 -19.13
N TRP A 205 -5.19 3.88 -18.38
CA TRP A 205 -4.66 5.13 -18.90
C TRP A 205 -3.19 5.26 -18.51
N LEU A 206 -2.31 4.95 -19.45
CA LEU A 206 -0.89 4.73 -19.21
C LEU A 206 -0.08 6.01 -19.40
N LYS A 207 0.49 6.49 -18.31
CA LYS A 207 1.50 7.56 -18.32
C LYS A 207 2.91 6.99 -18.16
N GLU A 208 3.08 6.01 -17.28
CA GLU A 208 4.37 5.33 -17.12
C GLU A 208 4.16 3.89 -16.63
N ALA A 209 4.81 2.94 -17.30
CA ALA A 209 4.94 1.55 -16.86
C ALA A 209 6.37 1.07 -17.08
N LEU A 210 7.16 1.00 -16.00
CA LEU A 210 8.58 0.61 -16.05
C LEU A 210 8.90 -0.68 -15.30
N GLY A 211 9.74 -1.52 -15.88
CA GLY A 211 10.15 -2.79 -15.29
C GLY A 211 9.02 -3.81 -15.37
N MET A 212 8.69 -4.48 -14.26
CA MET A 212 7.61 -5.49 -14.24
C MET A 212 6.20 -4.88 -14.37
N SER A 213 6.02 -3.57 -14.20
CA SER A 213 4.69 -2.96 -14.29
C SER A 213 4.12 -2.95 -15.71
N ILE A 214 4.97 -3.07 -16.74
CA ILE A 214 4.50 -3.31 -18.12
C ILE A 214 3.64 -4.56 -18.20
N ALA A 215 4.04 -5.64 -17.51
CA ALA A 215 3.33 -6.91 -17.56
C ALA A 215 1.94 -6.77 -16.93
N TYR A 216 1.81 -5.99 -15.84
CA TYR A 216 0.53 -5.71 -15.21
C TYR A 216 -0.39 -4.86 -16.09
N ALA A 217 0.15 -3.80 -16.73
CA ALA A 217 -0.63 -2.97 -17.66
C ALA A 217 -1.16 -3.80 -18.84
N LEU A 218 -0.31 -4.66 -19.40
CA LEU A 218 -0.64 -5.56 -20.52
C LEU A 218 -1.61 -6.70 -20.13
N MET A 219 -2.04 -6.81 -18.87
CA MET A 219 -3.12 -7.73 -18.52
C MET A 219 -4.49 -7.20 -18.99
N PHE A 220 -4.63 -5.91 -19.25
CA PHE A 220 -5.90 -5.26 -19.59
C PHE A 220 -6.05 -5.07 -21.11
N GLU A 221 -7.24 -5.36 -21.64
CA GLU A 221 -7.53 -5.36 -23.08
C GLU A 221 -7.68 -3.95 -23.70
N THR A 222 -7.80 -2.93 -22.85
CA THR A 222 -8.05 -1.55 -23.26
C THR A 222 -7.01 -0.64 -22.61
N ILE A 223 -6.00 -0.25 -23.38
CA ILE A 223 -4.95 0.69 -22.97
C ILE A 223 -5.05 1.94 -23.84
N TYR A 224 -5.14 3.10 -23.21
CA TYR A 224 -4.89 4.40 -23.82
C TYR A 224 -3.64 5.02 -23.22
N CYS A 225 -2.81 5.68 -24.02
CA CYS A 225 -1.62 6.35 -23.52
C CYS A 225 -1.88 7.82 -23.21
N HIS A 226 -1.21 8.36 -22.20
CA HIS A 226 -0.96 9.79 -22.09
C HIS A 226 0.04 10.20 -23.19
N PRO A 227 0.04 11.45 -23.72
CA PRO A 227 1.04 11.88 -24.71
C PRO A 227 2.50 11.73 -24.28
N ASP A 228 2.75 11.85 -22.97
CA ASP A 228 4.07 11.61 -22.36
C ASP A 228 4.24 10.15 -21.91
N GLY A 229 3.39 9.25 -22.42
CA GLY A 229 3.34 7.84 -22.07
C GLY A 229 4.65 7.12 -22.39
N LEU A 230 5.14 6.34 -21.43
CA LEU A 230 6.33 5.49 -21.61
C LEU A 230 6.07 4.10 -21.04
N MET A 231 6.37 3.06 -21.82
CA MET A 231 6.38 1.68 -21.36
C MET A 231 7.67 0.96 -21.76
N GLY A 232 8.27 0.23 -20.83
CA GLY A 232 9.50 -0.49 -21.09
C GLY A 232 10.30 -0.72 -19.82
N GLY A 233 11.63 -0.66 -19.91
CA GLY A 233 12.51 -0.85 -18.75
C GLY A 233 12.49 -2.27 -18.16
N GLY A 234 11.87 -3.25 -18.83
CA GLY A 234 11.81 -4.64 -18.36
C GLY A 234 13.17 -5.32 -18.29
N TRP A 235 14.20 -4.79 -18.96
CA TRP A 235 15.59 -5.25 -18.86
C TRP A 235 16.13 -5.30 -17.43
N VAL A 236 15.59 -4.48 -16.51
CA VAL A 236 15.96 -4.54 -15.08
C VAL A 236 15.69 -5.92 -14.48
N VAL A 237 14.68 -6.63 -14.99
CA VAL A 237 14.31 -7.97 -14.56
C VAL A 237 15.38 -8.97 -14.99
N ASP A 238 15.79 -8.91 -16.25
CA ASP A 238 16.85 -9.75 -16.80
C ASP A 238 18.19 -9.49 -16.06
N GLU A 239 18.52 -8.23 -15.78
CA GLU A 239 19.71 -7.87 -15.02
C GLU A 239 19.66 -8.41 -13.57
N GLN A 240 18.55 -8.20 -12.85
CA GLN A 240 18.38 -8.68 -11.48
C GLN A 240 18.46 -10.21 -11.39
N LEU A 241 17.85 -10.92 -12.33
CA LEU A 241 17.94 -12.37 -12.41
C LEU A 241 19.38 -12.81 -12.70
N LYS A 242 20.09 -12.09 -13.57
CA LYS A 242 21.49 -12.41 -13.87
C LYS A 242 22.39 -12.27 -12.63
N GLN A 243 22.10 -11.34 -11.74
CA GLN A 243 22.86 -11.13 -10.51
C GLN A 243 22.47 -12.09 -9.36
N SER A 244 21.31 -12.73 -9.44
CA SER A 244 20.74 -13.52 -8.33
C SER A 244 21.28 -14.96 -8.23
N TRP A 245 21.85 -15.52 -9.31
CA TRP A 245 22.42 -16.87 -9.30
C TRP A 245 23.78 -16.92 -10.02
N SER A 246 24.72 -17.67 -9.43
CA SER A 246 26.05 -17.89 -10.01
C SER A 246 26.07 -19.01 -11.07
N ASP A 247 25.13 -19.96 -10.99
CA ASP A 247 24.99 -21.05 -11.95
C ASP A 247 24.20 -20.58 -13.18
N LYS A 248 24.83 -20.69 -14.37
CA LYS A 248 24.26 -20.20 -15.62
C LYS A 248 23.02 -20.97 -16.08
N ASP A 249 22.94 -22.27 -15.79
CA ASP A 249 21.79 -23.08 -16.18
C ASP A 249 20.59 -22.77 -15.28
N VAL A 250 20.82 -22.55 -13.98
CA VAL A 250 19.78 -22.06 -13.06
C VAL A 250 19.30 -20.67 -13.48
N GLN A 251 20.22 -19.76 -13.75
CA GLN A 251 19.92 -18.40 -14.22
C GLN A 251 19.06 -18.44 -15.50
N ALA A 252 19.45 -19.22 -16.51
CA ALA A 252 18.70 -19.35 -17.76
C ALA A 252 17.28 -19.89 -17.53
N LYS A 253 17.10 -20.88 -16.64
CA LYS A 253 15.79 -21.42 -16.26
C LYS A 253 14.92 -20.37 -15.58
N MET A 254 15.49 -19.60 -14.65
CA MET A 254 14.76 -18.53 -13.94
C MET A 254 14.34 -17.42 -14.90
N ILE A 255 15.23 -16.97 -15.79
CA ILE A 255 14.88 -15.99 -16.83
C ILE A 255 13.75 -16.51 -17.71
N ALA A 256 13.85 -17.75 -18.20
CA ALA A 256 12.79 -18.35 -19.00
C ALA A 256 11.44 -18.43 -18.26
N ALA A 257 11.46 -18.76 -16.96
CA ALA A 257 10.26 -18.81 -16.14
C ALA A 257 9.61 -17.42 -15.97
N TRP A 258 10.39 -16.40 -15.62
CA TRP A 258 9.88 -15.04 -15.43
C TRP A 258 9.41 -14.39 -16.73
N VAL A 259 10.14 -14.58 -17.82
CA VAL A 259 9.68 -14.22 -19.16
C VAL A 259 8.37 -14.94 -19.50
N GLY A 260 8.27 -16.23 -19.21
CA GLY A 260 7.05 -17.01 -19.40
C GLY A 260 5.84 -16.44 -18.63
N ILE A 261 6.04 -15.99 -17.39
CA ILE A 261 5.02 -15.32 -16.59
C ILE A 261 4.58 -14.00 -17.27
N CYS A 262 5.52 -13.14 -17.67
CA CYS A 262 5.22 -11.86 -18.32
C CYS A 262 4.49 -12.03 -19.65
N ARG A 263 4.89 -13.04 -20.43
CA ARG A 263 4.20 -13.43 -21.66
C ARG A 263 2.77 -13.84 -21.39
N GLY A 264 2.56 -14.70 -20.39
CA GLY A 264 1.22 -15.11 -19.99
C GLY A 264 0.35 -13.92 -19.58
N MET A 265 0.91 -12.91 -18.90
CA MET A 265 0.18 -11.68 -18.58
C MET A 265 -0.23 -10.90 -19.83
N ALA A 266 0.69 -10.68 -20.78
CA ALA A 266 0.39 -9.99 -22.03
C ALA A 266 -0.64 -10.74 -22.90
N GLU A 267 -0.51 -12.07 -23.00
CA GLU A 267 -1.46 -12.92 -23.72
C GLU A 267 -2.87 -12.84 -23.09
N ASN A 268 -2.97 -12.73 -21.75
CA ASN A 268 -4.25 -12.53 -21.06
C ASN A 268 -4.92 -11.18 -21.35
N GLY A 269 -4.16 -10.17 -21.79
CA GLY A 269 -4.69 -8.90 -22.30
C GLY A 269 -4.94 -8.89 -23.81
N GLY A 270 -4.65 -9.99 -24.52
CA GLY A 270 -4.80 -10.09 -25.96
C GLY A 270 -3.62 -9.54 -26.77
N TYR A 271 -2.48 -9.25 -26.13
CA TYR A 271 -1.31 -8.70 -26.80
C TYR A 271 -0.33 -9.78 -27.28
N ASN A 272 0.45 -9.45 -28.30
CA ASN A 272 1.51 -10.33 -28.76
C ASN A 272 2.62 -10.44 -27.71
N ALA A 273 2.85 -11.67 -27.25
CA ALA A 273 3.84 -11.97 -26.21
C ALA A 273 5.27 -11.55 -26.56
N TYR A 274 5.61 -11.41 -27.86
CA TYR A 274 6.94 -11.05 -28.31
C TYR A 274 7.30 -9.62 -27.94
N LEU A 275 6.34 -8.69 -27.99
CA LEU A 275 6.56 -7.30 -27.57
C LEU A 275 6.97 -7.23 -26.10
N CYS A 276 6.21 -7.90 -25.22
CA CYS A 276 6.53 -7.99 -23.79
C CYS A 276 7.91 -8.63 -23.57
N GLU A 277 8.26 -9.65 -24.36
CA GLU A 277 9.58 -10.29 -24.25
C GLU A 277 10.73 -9.36 -24.66
N ALA A 278 10.57 -8.60 -25.75
CA ALA A 278 11.57 -7.64 -26.22
C ALA A 278 11.76 -6.46 -25.26
N MET A 279 10.74 -6.10 -24.48
CA MET A 279 10.86 -5.12 -23.39
C MET A 279 11.67 -5.67 -22.20
N ILE A 280 11.84 -7.00 -22.08
CA ILE A 280 12.59 -7.65 -21.00
C ILE A 280 13.99 -8.10 -21.45
N ARG A 281 14.13 -8.52 -22.71
CA ARG A 281 15.34 -9.17 -23.25
C ARG A 281 15.96 -8.29 -24.34
N PRO A 282 17.00 -7.49 -24.03
CA PRO A 282 17.67 -6.62 -25.00
C PRO A 282 18.21 -7.33 -26.24
N GLU A 283 18.51 -8.63 -26.15
CA GLU A 283 18.99 -9.44 -27.28
C GLU A 283 17.90 -9.84 -28.28
N LEU A 284 16.62 -9.61 -27.96
CA LEU A 284 15.51 -9.94 -28.85
C LEU A 284 15.15 -8.74 -29.72
N VAL A 285 15.64 -8.79 -30.96
CA VAL A 285 15.21 -7.89 -32.02
C VAL A 285 13.91 -8.43 -32.62
N LEU A 286 12.91 -7.57 -32.75
CA LEU A 286 11.64 -7.89 -33.38
C LEU A 286 11.54 -7.23 -34.75
N SER A 287 10.92 -7.94 -35.68
CA SER A 287 10.42 -7.39 -36.92
C SER A 287 8.89 -7.52 -36.99
N PHE A 288 8.26 -6.73 -37.85
CA PHE A 288 6.81 -6.79 -38.05
C PHE A 288 6.39 -6.58 -39.50
N GLU A 289 5.20 -7.08 -39.81
CA GLU A 289 4.42 -6.74 -41.01
C GLU A 289 3.00 -6.37 -40.61
N TYR A 290 2.29 -5.68 -41.49
CA TYR A 290 0.87 -5.40 -41.30
C TYR A 290 0.03 -6.41 -42.06
N ASP A 291 -0.92 -7.04 -41.37
CA ASP A 291 -2.08 -7.68 -41.96
C ASP A 291 -3.28 -6.74 -41.79
N GLY A 292 -3.55 -5.94 -42.83
CA GLY A 292 -4.48 -4.82 -42.74
C GLY A 292 -3.97 -3.74 -41.79
N GLU A 293 -4.73 -3.45 -40.73
CA GLU A 293 -4.34 -2.49 -39.67
C GLU A 293 -3.67 -3.19 -38.47
N THR A 294 -3.56 -4.52 -38.48
CA THR A 294 -3.02 -5.29 -37.35
C THR A 294 -1.55 -5.62 -37.57
N PRO A 295 -0.65 -5.25 -36.65
CA PRO A 295 0.75 -5.65 -36.73
C PRO A 295 0.92 -7.12 -36.32
N ILE A 296 1.63 -7.89 -37.16
CA ILE A 296 2.09 -9.25 -36.88
C ILE A 296 3.58 -9.18 -36.56
N PHE A 297 3.97 -9.71 -35.40
CA PHE A 297 5.34 -9.65 -34.89
C PHE A 297 6.08 -10.96 -35.09
N TYR A 298 7.36 -10.85 -35.45
CA TYR A 298 8.27 -11.97 -35.70
C TYR A 298 9.55 -11.82 -34.89
N ARG A 299 10.16 -12.96 -34.52
CA ARG A 299 11.44 -13.02 -33.77
C ARG A 299 12.63 -13.14 -34.71
N ASP A 300 12.68 -12.26 -35.69
CA ASP A 300 13.72 -12.20 -36.69
C ASP A 300 13.89 -10.76 -37.17
N THR A 301 14.71 -10.58 -38.19
CA THR A 301 14.94 -9.29 -38.85
C THR A 301 14.59 -9.36 -40.34
N GLU A 302 13.69 -10.26 -40.74
CA GLU A 302 13.34 -10.49 -42.16
C GLU A 302 12.30 -9.47 -42.67
N HIS A 303 11.60 -8.80 -41.76
CA HIS A 303 10.55 -7.81 -42.05
C HIS A 303 10.96 -6.39 -41.61
N ASN A 304 9.99 -5.53 -41.25
CA ASN A 304 10.30 -4.19 -40.76
C ASN A 304 10.79 -4.29 -39.30
N VAL A 305 12.05 -3.98 -39.05
CA VAL A 305 12.62 -4.02 -37.70
C VAL A 305 12.02 -2.90 -36.83
N ILE A 306 11.62 -3.24 -35.61
CA ILE A 306 10.98 -2.33 -34.62
C ILE A 306 12.03 -1.45 -33.94
N ASP A 307 13.06 -2.10 -33.41
CA ASP A 307 14.21 -1.47 -32.76
C ASP A 307 15.43 -2.36 -33.06
N ASP A 308 16.44 -1.79 -33.71
CA ASP A 308 17.67 -2.50 -34.09
C ASP A 308 18.80 -2.27 -33.07
N ASN A 309 18.51 -1.63 -31.94
CA ASN A 309 19.49 -1.41 -30.88
C ASN A 309 19.80 -2.71 -30.13
N PRO A 310 21.01 -3.30 -30.29
CA PRO A 310 21.32 -4.59 -29.69
C PRO A 310 21.68 -4.50 -28.20
N THR A 311 21.59 -3.30 -27.60
CA THR A 311 22.04 -3.03 -26.23
C THR A 311 20.95 -2.57 -25.30
N LEU A 312 19.82 -2.11 -25.82
CA LEU A 312 18.67 -1.66 -25.04
C LEU A 312 17.49 -2.57 -25.31
N ALA A 313 16.75 -2.91 -24.24
CA ALA A 313 15.44 -3.52 -24.44
C ALA A 313 14.47 -2.50 -25.04
N LEU A 314 13.45 -3.01 -25.69
CA LEU A 314 12.42 -2.21 -26.33
C LEU A 314 11.74 -1.28 -25.31
N GLU A 315 11.66 0.01 -25.64
CA GLU A 315 10.88 1.01 -24.91
C GLU A 315 9.95 1.72 -25.89
N LEU A 316 8.67 1.88 -25.51
CA LEU A 316 7.65 2.48 -26.35
C LEU A 316 7.18 3.79 -25.73
N ASN A 317 7.19 4.84 -26.55
CA ASN A 317 6.37 6.02 -26.26
C ASN A 317 4.90 5.77 -26.69
N ALA A 318 4.05 6.77 -26.47
CA ALA A 318 2.63 6.70 -26.85
C ALA A 318 2.40 6.41 -28.35
N ASP A 319 3.14 7.06 -29.25
CA ASP A 319 3.01 6.89 -30.70
C ASP A 319 3.40 5.46 -31.13
N ASP A 320 4.49 4.93 -30.56
CA ASP A 320 4.96 3.56 -30.82
C ASP A 320 3.99 2.52 -30.27
N ALA A 321 3.43 2.75 -29.07
CA ALA A 321 2.44 1.86 -28.47
C ALA A 321 1.15 1.80 -29.29
N GLU A 322 0.69 2.92 -29.87
CA GLU A 322 -0.45 2.96 -30.79
C GLU A 322 -0.11 2.28 -32.13
N ARG A 323 1.05 2.62 -32.71
CA ARG A 323 1.53 2.06 -33.99
C ARG A 323 1.65 0.54 -33.98
N TRP A 324 2.04 -0.02 -32.84
CA TRP A 324 2.26 -1.46 -32.64
C TRP A 324 1.09 -2.16 -31.95
N GLY A 325 -0.08 -1.50 -31.86
CA GLY A 325 -1.33 -2.14 -31.43
C GLY A 325 -1.37 -2.53 -29.94
N ILE A 326 -0.51 -1.94 -29.10
CA ILE A 326 -0.60 -2.06 -27.64
C ILE A 326 -1.63 -1.08 -27.10
N SER A 327 -1.64 0.16 -27.61
CA SER A 327 -2.61 1.18 -27.23
C SER A 327 -3.66 1.40 -28.32
N ARG A 328 -4.89 1.73 -27.90
CA ARG A 328 -5.99 2.12 -28.79
C ARG A 328 -5.98 3.59 -29.18
N GLY A 329 -5.12 4.39 -28.56
CA GLY A 329 -5.02 5.81 -28.85
C GLY A 329 -4.35 6.59 -27.73
N THR A 330 -4.07 7.86 -28.03
CA THR A 330 -3.43 8.78 -27.09
C THR A 330 -4.42 9.85 -26.59
N CYS A 331 -4.55 9.99 -25.27
CA CYS A 331 -5.47 10.90 -24.58
C CYS A 331 -4.73 11.74 -23.52
N ARG A 332 -4.83 13.07 -23.58
CA ARG A 332 -4.18 14.00 -22.62
C ARG A 332 -5.01 14.23 -21.36
N SER A 333 -6.30 13.96 -21.40
CA SER A 333 -7.20 14.21 -20.27
C SER A 333 -8.29 13.16 -20.15
N MET A 334 -8.89 13.06 -18.96
CA MET A 334 -10.07 12.22 -18.72
C MET A 334 -11.21 12.52 -19.68
N ARG A 335 -11.37 13.78 -20.10
CA ARG A 335 -12.38 14.17 -21.09
C ARG A 335 -12.10 13.60 -22.48
N GLU A 336 -10.84 13.60 -22.90
CA GLU A 336 -10.44 12.99 -24.17
C GLU A 336 -10.62 11.46 -24.10
N LEU A 337 -10.19 10.85 -22.99
CA LEU A 337 -10.37 9.42 -22.76
C LEU A 337 -11.85 9.01 -22.79
N ALA A 338 -12.72 9.72 -22.05
CA ALA A 338 -14.16 9.45 -22.06
C ALA A 338 -14.77 9.58 -23.46
N LYS A 339 -14.28 10.52 -24.27
CA LYS A 339 -14.71 10.67 -25.67
C LYS A 339 -14.29 9.47 -26.51
N GLU A 340 -13.05 8.99 -26.39
CA GLU A 340 -12.56 7.80 -27.11
C GLU A 340 -13.30 6.51 -26.69
N LEU A 341 -13.71 6.42 -25.43
CA LEU A 341 -14.58 5.36 -24.91
C LEU A 341 -16.06 5.52 -25.33
N ASN A 342 -16.38 6.51 -26.17
CA ASN A 342 -17.73 6.85 -26.62
C ASN A 342 -18.71 7.24 -25.50
N HIS A 343 -18.21 7.70 -24.35
CA HIS A 343 -19.03 8.25 -23.28
C HIS A 343 -19.38 9.71 -23.58
N ARG A 344 -20.57 9.94 -24.15
CA ARG A 344 -21.03 11.30 -24.53
C ARG A 344 -21.23 12.23 -23.35
N GLU A 345 -21.71 11.67 -22.25
CA GLU A 345 -21.85 12.32 -20.95
C GLU A 345 -21.26 11.33 -19.94
N TYR A 346 -20.37 11.82 -19.09
CA TYR A 346 -19.83 11.07 -17.97
C TYR A 346 -19.81 11.98 -16.75
N TYR A 347 -19.85 11.36 -15.58
CA TYR A 347 -19.55 12.05 -14.34
C TYR A 347 -18.53 11.24 -13.56
N GLU A 348 -17.61 11.96 -12.92
CA GLU A 348 -16.76 11.36 -11.91
C GLU A 348 -17.62 11.11 -10.68
N VAL A 349 -17.56 9.88 -10.18
CA VAL A 349 -18.22 9.50 -8.94
C VAL A 349 -17.69 10.37 -7.80
N ASP A 350 -18.51 10.65 -6.78
CA ASP A 350 -18.14 11.41 -5.58
C ASP A 350 -17.23 10.58 -4.66
N PHE A 351 -16.07 10.21 -5.20
CA PHE A 351 -15.08 9.31 -4.64
C PHE A 351 -13.69 9.78 -5.10
N ASP A 352 -12.97 10.45 -4.20
CA ASP A 352 -11.66 11.05 -4.52
C ASP A 352 -10.50 10.07 -4.29
N ALA A 353 -10.48 9.01 -5.10
CA ALA A 353 -9.41 8.02 -5.10
C ALA A 353 -8.02 8.65 -5.31
N ARG A 354 -7.93 9.75 -6.07
CA ARG A 354 -6.66 10.45 -6.31
C ARG A 354 -6.07 10.99 -5.02
N ASN A 355 -6.87 11.71 -4.24
CA ASN A 355 -6.45 12.21 -2.94
C ASN A 355 -6.19 11.08 -1.94
N MET A 356 -7.00 10.02 -1.94
CA MET A 356 -6.78 8.85 -1.06
C MET A 356 -5.43 8.19 -1.34
N VAL A 357 -5.06 8.00 -2.60
CA VAL A 357 -3.74 7.44 -2.98
C VAL A 357 -2.60 8.38 -2.60
N GLU A 358 -2.74 9.70 -2.78
CA GLU A 358 -1.71 10.65 -2.30
C GLU A 358 -1.53 10.58 -0.78
N LEU A 359 -2.62 10.59 -0.01
CA LEU A 359 -2.58 10.50 1.44
C LEU A 359 -1.99 9.17 1.92
N TRP A 360 -2.28 8.06 1.21
CA TRP A 360 -1.67 6.76 1.47
C TRP A 360 -0.15 6.83 1.30
N ILE A 361 0.32 7.28 0.14
CA ILE A 361 1.75 7.37 -0.20
C ILE A 361 2.48 8.28 0.78
N ASP A 362 1.96 9.49 1.00
CA ASP A 362 2.54 10.45 1.93
C ASP A 362 2.53 9.92 3.37
N GLY A 363 1.48 9.20 3.76
CA GLY A 363 1.30 8.64 5.08
C GLY A 363 2.39 7.64 5.44
N TRP A 364 2.59 6.61 4.62
CA TRP A 364 3.57 5.58 4.90
C TRP A 364 5.01 6.10 4.74
N ARG A 365 5.28 6.97 3.75
CA ARG A 365 6.62 7.58 3.57
C ARG A 365 6.98 8.50 4.72
N ARG A 366 6.04 9.29 5.22
CA ARG A 366 6.24 10.11 6.43
C ARG A 366 6.48 9.25 7.67
N ALA A 367 5.72 8.17 7.81
CA ALA A 367 5.94 7.20 8.89
C ALA A 367 7.37 6.64 8.84
N LEU A 368 7.84 6.23 7.66
CA LEU A 368 9.20 5.74 7.46
C LEU A 368 10.28 6.81 7.77
N GLN A 369 10.08 8.04 7.30
CA GLN A 369 11.11 9.09 7.38
C GLN A 369 11.17 9.80 8.72
N ARG A 370 10.06 9.86 9.47
CA ARG A 370 9.95 10.67 10.70
C ARG A 370 9.62 9.83 11.91
N GLU A 371 8.54 9.06 11.86
CA GLU A 371 8.03 8.36 13.04
C GLU A 371 8.89 7.17 13.42
N VAL A 372 9.28 6.34 12.45
CA VAL A 372 10.15 5.17 12.70
C VAL A 372 11.50 5.60 13.30
N PRO A 373 12.26 6.57 12.72
CA PRO A 373 13.50 7.05 13.32
C PRO A 373 13.30 7.68 14.70
N ARG A 374 12.22 8.44 14.91
CA ARG A 374 11.89 9.02 16.21
C ARG A 374 11.73 7.92 17.26
N ILE A 375 10.95 6.88 16.97
CA ILE A 375 10.73 5.76 17.88
C ILE A 375 12.05 5.04 18.20
N PHE A 376 12.89 4.77 17.20
CA PHE A 376 14.20 4.15 17.43
C PHE A 376 15.13 5.03 18.26
N GLN A 377 15.16 6.34 18.00
CA GLN A 377 15.94 7.30 18.77
C GLN A 377 15.48 7.38 20.23
N GLU A 378 14.18 7.46 20.46
CA GLU A 378 13.61 7.47 21.82
C GLU A 378 13.93 6.17 22.56
N MET A 379 13.83 5.01 21.90
CA MET A 379 14.21 3.72 22.50
C MET A 379 15.69 3.68 22.91
N ALA A 380 16.58 4.25 22.11
CA ALA A 380 18.01 4.35 22.44
C ALA A 380 18.27 5.30 23.62
N MET A 381 17.52 6.40 23.74
CA MET A 381 17.64 7.35 24.84
C MET A 381 17.17 6.80 26.19
N VAL A 382 16.22 5.84 26.19
CA VAL A 382 15.71 5.25 27.44
C VAL A 382 16.82 4.64 28.32
N ASP A 383 17.88 4.10 27.72
CA ASP A 383 19.00 3.54 28.49
C ASP A 383 19.76 4.61 29.27
N GLY A 384 19.80 5.85 28.77
CA GLY A 384 20.44 7.00 29.41
C GLY A 384 19.61 7.67 30.52
N TYR A 385 18.32 7.35 30.67
CA TYR A 385 17.48 7.92 31.73
C TYR A 385 17.89 7.41 33.12
N ASN A 386 17.77 8.25 34.15
CA ASN A 386 18.01 7.86 35.54
C ASN A 386 16.73 7.27 36.16
N GLU A 387 16.22 6.20 35.57
CA GLU A 387 15.01 5.50 36.01
C GLU A 387 15.29 4.03 36.36
N PRO A 388 14.50 3.42 37.26
CA PRO A 388 14.57 1.99 37.55
C PRO A 388 14.39 1.11 36.29
N ALA A 389 15.00 -0.07 36.30
CA ALA A 389 15.02 -0.97 35.13
C ALA A 389 13.62 -1.38 34.65
N ASP A 390 12.69 -1.62 35.56
CA ASP A 390 11.30 -1.96 35.24
C ASP A 390 10.57 -0.80 34.53
N LYS A 391 10.82 0.45 34.95
CA LYS A 391 10.26 1.61 34.25
C LYS A 391 10.85 1.79 32.86
N LYS A 392 12.18 1.65 32.70
CA LYS A 392 12.85 1.73 31.40
C LYS A 392 12.27 0.69 30.42
N LEU A 393 12.12 -0.55 30.87
CA LEU A 393 11.50 -1.62 30.08
C LEU A 393 10.03 -1.31 29.75
N GLY A 394 9.28 -0.72 30.68
CA GLY A 394 7.91 -0.25 30.43
C GLY A 394 7.84 0.82 29.32
N MET A 395 8.78 1.76 29.30
CA MET A 395 8.88 2.79 28.25
C MET A 395 9.20 2.17 26.89
N LYS A 396 10.21 1.29 26.81
CA LYS A 396 10.56 0.55 25.58
C LYS A 396 9.39 -0.29 25.07
N LEU A 397 8.65 -0.95 25.95
CA LEU A 397 7.46 -1.73 25.59
C LEU A 397 6.37 -0.86 24.94
N ASN A 398 6.15 0.36 25.44
CA ASN A 398 5.17 1.27 24.85
C ASN A 398 5.61 1.75 23.46
N LEU A 399 6.88 2.08 23.29
CA LEU A 399 7.46 2.46 22.00
C LEU A 399 7.38 1.33 20.97
N LEU A 400 7.66 0.08 21.35
CA LEU A 400 7.49 -1.07 20.46
C LEU A 400 6.03 -1.30 20.07
N ARG A 401 5.08 -1.09 21.00
CA ARG A 401 3.64 -1.17 20.69
C ARG A 401 3.20 -0.07 19.73
N GLU A 402 3.76 1.13 19.87
CA GLU A 402 3.55 2.23 18.94
C GLU A 402 4.09 1.90 17.55
N LEU A 403 5.34 1.41 17.47
CA LEU A 403 5.94 0.94 16.23
C LEU A 403 5.09 -0.15 15.57
N ARG A 404 4.62 -1.13 16.35
CA ARG A 404 3.73 -2.19 15.86
C ARG A 404 2.45 -1.62 15.24
N LYS A 405 1.79 -0.65 15.90
CA LYS A 405 0.59 -0.01 15.34
C LYS A 405 0.89 0.69 14.02
N LEU A 406 2.05 1.35 13.93
CA LEU A 406 2.49 2.04 12.72
C LEU A 406 2.70 1.06 11.57
N VAL A 407 3.34 -0.08 11.83
CA VAL A 407 3.60 -1.15 10.85
C VAL A 407 2.31 -1.84 10.39
N ILE A 408 1.33 -2.04 11.28
CA ILE A 408 0.00 -2.55 10.89
C ILE A 408 -0.71 -1.55 9.99
N LYS A 409 -0.68 -0.26 10.35
CA LYS A 409 -1.32 0.80 9.58
C LYS A 409 -0.68 0.96 8.19
N TRP A 410 0.64 0.76 8.11
CA TRP A 410 1.42 0.95 6.90
C TRP A 410 2.22 -0.32 6.57
N PRO A 411 1.57 -1.34 5.97
CA PRO A 411 2.23 -2.59 5.56
C PRO A 411 3.52 -2.42 4.75
N PRO A 412 3.67 -1.41 3.85
CA PRO A 412 4.94 -1.16 3.16
C PRO A 412 6.17 -1.04 4.06
N LEU A 413 6.01 -0.61 5.33
CA LEU A 413 7.11 -0.51 6.29
C LEU A 413 7.79 -1.86 6.55
N GLN A 414 7.05 -2.96 6.52
CA GLN A 414 7.60 -4.31 6.75
C GLN A 414 8.62 -4.73 5.69
N LYS A 415 8.55 -4.13 4.50
CA LYS A 415 9.41 -4.46 3.35
C LYS A 415 10.71 -3.66 3.33
N VAL A 416 10.76 -2.55 4.07
CA VAL A 416 11.92 -1.65 4.06
C VAL A 416 13.06 -2.16 4.94
N SER A 417 12.75 -2.86 6.03
CA SER A 417 13.76 -3.43 6.93
C SER A 417 13.23 -4.66 7.67
N MET A 418 14.11 -5.64 7.91
CA MET A 418 13.78 -6.82 8.73
C MET A 418 13.36 -6.44 10.16
N ASP A 419 13.88 -5.33 10.70
CA ASP A 419 13.54 -4.82 12.03
C ASP A 419 12.12 -4.22 12.11
N LEU A 420 11.45 -4.05 10.97
CA LEU A 420 10.09 -3.51 10.87
C LEU A 420 9.05 -4.59 10.58
N THR A 421 9.43 -5.86 10.58
CA THR A 421 8.47 -6.97 10.45
C THR A 421 7.63 -7.10 11.73
N LEU A 422 6.34 -7.44 11.59
CA LEU A 422 5.47 -7.65 12.75
C LEU A 422 5.99 -8.77 13.67
N GLU A 423 6.54 -9.83 13.08
CA GLU A 423 7.13 -10.96 13.79
C GLU A 423 8.31 -10.53 14.68
N TYR A 424 9.23 -9.73 14.14
CA TYR A 424 10.36 -9.21 14.90
C TYR A 424 9.89 -8.31 16.05
N ILE A 425 8.97 -7.38 15.77
CA ILE A 425 8.45 -6.45 16.78
C ILE A 425 7.73 -7.22 17.89
N ASP A 426 6.91 -8.23 17.55
CA ASP A 426 6.19 -9.05 18.52
C ASP A 426 7.16 -9.90 19.37
N LEU A 427 8.24 -10.41 18.78
CA LEU A 427 9.30 -11.10 19.52
C LEU A 427 9.98 -10.17 20.55
N GLN A 428 10.29 -8.93 20.16
CA GLN A 428 10.89 -7.94 21.07
C GLN A 428 9.92 -7.56 22.20
N ILE A 429 8.63 -7.38 21.88
CA ILE A 429 7.57 -7.12 22.87
C ILE A 429 7.50 -8.26 23.89
N GLU A 430 7.49 -9.51 23.45
CA GLU A 430 7.43 -10.67 24.37
C GLU A 430 8.71 -10.83 25.21
N ALA A 431 9.88 -10.54 24.64
CA ALA A 431 11.14 -10.52 25.37
C ALA A 431 11.12 -9.50 26.51
N ILE A 432 10.68 -8.26 26.25
CA ILE A 432 10.56 -7.22 27.28
C ILE A 432 9.51 -7.58 28.33
N LYS A 433 8.36 -8.13 27.93
CA LYS A 433 7.35 -8.61 28.88
C LYS A 433 7.90 -9.71 29.80
N LYS A 434 8.73 -10.61 29.29
CA LYS A 434 9.40 -11.64 30.10
C LYS A 434 10.34 -11.01 31.12
N GLN A 435 11.22 -10.09 30.70
CA GLN A 435 12.13 -9.38 31.61
C GLN A 435 11.37 -8.63 32.72
N LEU A 436 10.25 -7.97 32.39
CA LEU A 436 9.39 -7.32 33.38
C LEU A 436 8.78 -8.31 34.39
N ARG A 437 8.40 -9.51 33.97
CA ARG A 437 7.90 -10.56 34.87
C ARG A 437 8.99 -11.06 35.82
N ASP A 438 10.20 -11.24 35.30
CA ASP A 438 11.34 -11.73 36.06
C ASP A 438 11.79 -10.69 37.12
N LEU A 439 11.81 -9.40 36.76
CA LEU A 439 12.11 -8.31 37.71
C LEU A 439 11.07 -8.15 38.81
N ARG A 440 9.79 -8.44 38.52
CA ARG A 440 8.71 -8.34 39.50
C ARG A 440 8.63 -9.55 40.44
N ASN A 441 9.20 -10.69 40.06
CA ASN A 441 9.22 -11.92 40.85
C ASN A 441 10.65 -12.43 41.09
N PRO A 442 11.52 -11.65 41.77
CA PRO A 442 12.90 -12.06 42.02
C PRO A 442 13.00 -13.36 42.83
N ASP A 443 12.00 -13.66 43.67
CA ASP A 443 12.00 -14.81 44.58
C ASP A 443 11.73 -16.18 43.93
N ARG A 444 11.44 -16.24 42.62
CA ARG A 444 11.23 -17.52 41.91
C ARG A 444 12.45 -18.04 41.14
N GLY A 445 13.54 -17.27 41.06
CA GLY A 445 14.72 -17.60 40.23
C GLY A 445 16.01 -17.97 40.97
N GLY A 446 16.05 -17.96 42.30
CA GLY A 446 17.30 -18.04 43.09
C GLY A 446 17.38 -19.18 44.11
N GLY A 447 16.80 -20.34 43.85
CA GLY A 447 16.92 -21.52 44.72
C GLY A 447 18.14 -22.37 44.38
N GLY A 448 19.34 -21.80 44.47
CA GLY A 448 20.55 -22.43 43.93
C GLY A 448 21.85 -22.11 44.69
N GLY A 449 21.89 -22.42 45.99
CA GLY A 449 23.10 -22.86 46.69
C GLY A 449 24.08 -21.79 47.24
N GLY A 450 24.40 -21.90 48.53
CA GLY A 450 25.70 -21.42 49.03
C GLY A 450 25.79 -21.06 50.51
N GLY A 451 26.28 -22.01 51.33
CA GLY A 451 26.93 -21.75 52.63
C GLY A 451 26.07 -22.09 53.85
N GLY A 452 26.49 -22.89 54.82
CA GLY A 452 27.82 -23.39 55.14
C GLY A 452 27.97 -23.42 56.65
N GLY A 453 28.29 -24.60 57.21
CA GLY A 453 28.94 -24.74 58.52
C GLY A 453 28.05 -24.72 59.76
N GLY A 454 28.12 -25.79 60.57
CA GLY A 454 27.64 -25.70 61.95
C GLY A 454 27.32 -27.01 62.67
N SER A 455 28.36 -27.81 62.96
CA SER A 455 28.53 -28.57 64.21
C SER A 455 27.36 -29.38 64.83
N GLY A 456 27.57 -30.70 64.94
CA GLY A 456 27.61 -31.32 66.28
C GLY A 456 26.54 -32.38 66.63
N ARG A 457 27.04 -33.46 67.25
CA ARG A 457 26.36 -34.55 67.99
C ARG A 457 25.53 -35.51 67.11
N GLY A 458 25.76 -36.83 67.10
CA GLY A 458 26.26 -37.73 68.14
C GLY A 458 25.15 -38.75 68.49
N LYS A 459 25.55 -40.01 68.73
CA LYS A 459 24.78 -41.27 68.98
C LYS A 459 24.54 -42.08 67.71
N GLY A 460 24.87 -43.38 67.62
CA GLY A 460 25.23 -44.36 68.65
C GLY A 460 24.24 -45.54 68.62
N GLY A 461 24.76 -46.77 68.56
CA GLY A 461 24.02 -48.06 68.62
C GLY A 461 23.74 -48.62 67.23
N GLY A 462 24.32 -49.74 66.78
CA GLY A 462 24.31 -51.07 67.41
C GLY A 462 23.07 -51.80 66.88
N GLY A 463 23.07 -53.00 66.32
CA GLY A 463 24.01 -54.09 66.11
C GLY A 463 23.15 -55.29 65.64
N GLY A 464 23.77 -56.35 65.12
CA GLY A 464 23.10 -57.62 64.82
C GLY A 464 22.96 -57.92 63.34
#